data_AF-A0A7T8JYV0-F1
#
_entry.id   AF-A0A7T8JYV0-F1
#
_cell.length_a   1.000
_cell.length_b   1.000
_cell.length_c   1.000
_cell.angle_alpha   90.00
_cell.angle_beta   90.00
_cell.angle_gamma   90.00
#
_symmetry.space_group_name_H-M   'P 1'
#
loop_
_entity.id
_entity.type
_entity.pdbx_description
1 polymer ?
#
loop_
_entity_poly.entity_id
_entity_poly.type
_entity_poly.pdbx_seq_one_letter_code
_entity_poly.pdbx_strand_id
1 'polypeptide(L)'
;MEDLEYMSKNLKATLGITSLSKNVPHPKFTNLGLWEVCFNGFHDMRHQYDTRFYGCKHILLEEYAIVQSEIQPPFFVVTQIFYTLGLTGLLLAVLLILIYVLCIDDFYRVRILKWTGIDLISSGALGSIALIIFGVYGDARDYMPDWENNYISWSFGLGFVGVILEFIAGALFVVESRILNRKEIALENQYPMEKRAAMESEAIHPIYRISSLGIHDSKSMTSVHHFP
;
A
#
# COMPACT_ATOMS: atom_id res chain seq x y z
N MET A 1 34.89 13.27 -32.82
CA MET A 1 34.34 13.49 -31.46
C MET A 1 33.04 14.29 -31.54
N GLU A 2 32.96 15.26 -32.44
CA GLU A 2 31.75 16.03 -32.76
C GLU A 2 30.59 15.16 -33.29
N ASP A 3 30.87 14.11 -34.08
CA ASP A 3 29.82 13.24 -34.65
C ASP A 3 29.08 12.40 -33.60
N LEU A 4 29.77 11.98 -32.54
CA LEU A 4 29.15 11.23 -31.43
C LEU A 4 28.24 12.12 -30.59
N GLU A 5 28.61 13.39 -30.42
CA GLU A 5 27.76 14.37 -29.74
C GLU A 5 26.52 14.74 -30.58
N TYR A 6 26.69 14.83 -31.91
CA TYR A 6 25.60 15.07 -32.85
C TYR A 6 24.61 13.90 -32.89
N MET A 7 25.10 12.67 -32.94
CA MET A 7 24.28 11.45 -32.91
C MET A 7 23.56 11.29 -31.56
N SER A 8 24.19 11.63 -30.44
CA SER A 8 23.56 11.64 -29.11
C SER A 8 22.43 12.67 -29.02
N LYS A 9 22.63 13.87 -29.55
CA LYS A 9 21.60 14.93 -29.60
C LYS A 9 20.41 14.52 -30.46
N ASN A 10 20.65 13.94 -31.65
CA ASN A 10 19.58 13.49 -32.54
C ASN A 10 18.84 12.27 -32.00
N LEU A 11 19.54 11.31 -31.38
CA LEU A 11 18.89 10.15 -30.77
C LEU A 11 17.98 10.54 -29.61
N LYS A 12 18.39 11.53 -28.79
CA LYS A 12 17.55 12.08 -27.72
C LYS A 12 16.35 12.87 -28.24
N ALA A 13 16.50 13.57 -29.37
CA ALA A 13 15.42 14.29 -30.03
C ALA A 13 14.41 13.33 -30.70
N THR A 14 14.87 12.25 -31.35
CA THR A 14 14.01 11.24 -31.99
C THR A 14 13.28 10.36 -30.99
N LEU A 15 13.87 10.08 -29.82
CA LEU A 15 13.23 9.33 -28.75
C LEU A 15 12.34 10.19 -27.83
N GLY A 16 12.24 11.51 -28.07
CA GLY A 16 11.50 12.43 -27.20
C GLY A 16 12.06 12.53 -25.77
N ILE A 17 13.31 12.08 -25.55
CA ILE A 17 13.96 12.01 -24.23
C ILE A 17 14.54 13.38 -23.84
N THR A 18 14.84 14.25 -24.79
CA THR A 18 14.95 15.68 -24.50
C THR A 18 13.55 16.24 -24.34
N SER A 19 13.08 16.32 -23.09
CA SER A 19 12.29 17.47 -22.67
C SER A 19 12.87 18.70 -23.38
N LEU A 20 12.03 19.45 -24.07
CA LEU A 20 12.33 20.73 -24.70
C LEU A 20 12.67 21.78 -23.63
N SER A 21 13.56 21.46 -22.69
CA SER A 21 14.08 22.37 -21.69
C SER A 21 14.89 23.42 -22.41
N LYS A 22 14.18 24.48 -22.80
CA LYS A 22 14.76 25.74 -23.25
C LYS A 22 15.66 26.17 -22.10
N ASN A 23 16.97 26.19 -22.30
CA ASN A 23 17.91 26.67 -21.29
C ASN A 23 17.61 28.15 -21.06
N VAL A 24 16.78 28.44 -20.06
CA VAL A 24 16.50 29.81 -19.64
C VAL A 24 17.77 30.31 -18.94
N PRO A 25 18.42 31.37 -19.43
CA PRO A 25 19.56 31.96 -18.73
C PRO A 25 19.05 32.52 -17.40
N HIS A 26 19.52 31.94 -16.29
CA HIS A 26 19.15 32.27 -14.90
C HIS A 26 17.70 31.91 -14.52
N PRO A 27 17.39 30.61 -14.31
CA PRO A 27 16.09 30.22 -13.76
C PRO A 27 15.98 30.74 -12.32
N LYS A 28 14.85 31.38 -11.98
CA LYS A 28 14.59 31.90 -10.62
C LYS A 28 14.38 30.78 -9.60
N PHE A 29 13.88 29.65 -10.07
CA PHE A 29 13.66 28.42 -9.31
C PHE A 29 14.52 27.29 -9.85
N THR A 30 15.25 26.61 -8.98
CA THR A 30 16.03 25.44 -9.37
C THR A 30 15.21 24.17 -9.18
N ASN A 31 14.62 23.99 -7.99
CA ASN A 31 13.80 22.82 -7.65
C ASN A 31 12.74 23.19 -6.61
N LEU A 32 11.57 22.59 -6.75
CA LEU A 32 10.48 22.67 -5.78
C LEU A 32 10.07 21.25 -5.39
N GLY A 33 10.34 20.89 -4.13
CA GLY A 33 9.82 19.68 -3.51
C GLY A 33 8.60 19.99 -2.64
N LEU A 34 7.97 18.94 -2.12
CA LEU A 34 6.80 19.07 -1.25
C LEU A 34 7.10 19.83 0.06
N TRP A 35 8.35 19.75 0.52
CA TRP A 35 8.81 20.30 1.80
C TRP A 35 10.06 21.19 1.69
N GLU A 36 10.79 21.12 0.59
CA GLU A 36 12.04 21.88 0.40
C GLU A 36 11.98 22.62 -0.92
N VAL A 37 12.43 23.88 -0.91
CA VAL A 37 12.48 24.73 -2.09
C VAL A 37 13.89 25.27 -2.28
N CYS A 38 14.37 25.26 -3.53
CA CYS A 38 15.68 25.76 -3.92
C CYS A 38 15.53 26.97 -4.83
N PHE A 39 15.93 28.14 -4.34
CA PHE A 39 15.89 29.40 -5.07
C PHE A 39 17.24 29.74 -5.69
N ASN A 40 17.20 30.43 -6.83
CA ASN A 40 18.36 30.98 -7.50
C ASN A 40 18.09 32.43 -7.90
N GLY A 41 18.03 33.31 -6.89
CA GLY A 41 17.75 34.73 -7.08
C GLY A 41 16.28 35.04 -7.28
N PHE A 42 15.39 34.23 -6.68
CA PHE A 42 13.96 34.51 -6.68
C PHE A 42 13.68 35.82 -5.95
N HIS A 43 12.79 36.61 -6.54
CA HIS A 43 12.32 37.88 -6.02
C HIS A 43 10.80 37.85 -6.06
N ASP A 44 10.16 38.36 -5.00
CA ASP A 44 8.70 38.41 -4.89
C ASP A 44 8.08 39.10 -6.12
N MET A 45 7.05 38.48 -6.71
CA MET A 45 6.35 39.00 -7.89
C MET A 45 5.55 40.26 -7.56
N ARG A 46 5.11 40.40 -6.30
CA ARG A 46 4.31 41.54 -5.84
C ARG A 46 5.15 42.74 -5.41
N HIS A 47 6.47 42.68 -5.61
CA HIS A 47 7.44 43.74 -5.30
C HIS A 47 7.31 44.30 -3.88
N GLN A 48 6.91 43.47 -2.90
CA GLN A 48 6.71 43.96 -1.55
C GLN A 48 8.06 44.19 -0.82
N TYR A 49 9.13 43.52 -1.27
CA TYR A 49 10.45 43.55 -0.65
C TYR A 49 11.57 43.38 -1.69
N ASP A 50 12.71 44.06 -1.50
CA ASP A 50 13.86 44.09 -2.43
C ASP A 50 14.87 42.93 -2.18
N THR A 51 14.46 41.93 -1.39
CA THR A 51 15.29 40.80 -0.98
C THR A 51 15.25 39.68 -2.01
N ARG A 52 16.44 39.17 -2.36
CA ARG A 52 16.59 38.00 -3.24
C ARG A 52 16.90 36.76 -2.43
N PHE A 53 16.19 35.67 -2.71
CA PHE A 53 16.36 34.40 -2.02
C PHE A 53 17.28 33.47 -2.82
N TYR A 54 18.22 32.82 -2.12
CA TYR A 54 19.19 31.88 -2.69
C TYR A 54 19.32 30.64 -1.80
N GLY A 55 19.61 29.51 -2.45
CA GLY A 55 19.88 28.25 -1.78
C GLY A 55 18.63 27.41 -1.55
N CYS A 56 18.85 26.23 -0.96
CA CYS A 56 17.81 25.26 -0.63
C CYS A 56 17.49 25.33 0.85
N LYS A 57 16.21 25.51 1.17
CA LYS A 57 15.73 25.60 2.54
C LYS A 57 14.33 25.01 2.64
N HIS A 58 13.96 24.64 3.86
CA HIS A 58 12.64 24.08 4.15
C HIS A 58 11.55 25.15 4.00
N ILE A 59 10.38 24.77 3.47
CA ILE A 59 9.30 25.70 3.12
C ILE A 59 8.69 26.43 4.33
N LEU A 60 8.81 25.86 5.53
CA LEU A 60 8.27 26.40 6.79
C LEU A 60 9.24 27.30 7.55
N LEU A 61 10.40 27.66 6.97
CA LEU A 61 11.30 28.62 7.61
C LEU A 61 10.63 30.00 7.71
N GLU A 62 10.81 30.66 8.86
CA GLU A 62 10.27 31.99 9.13
C GLU A 62 10.69 33.03 8.09
N GLU A 63 11.90 32.91 7.54
CA GLU A 63 12.42 33.78 6.47
C GLU A 63 11.57 33.78 5.19
N TYR A 64 10.76 32.74 4.97
CA TYR A 64 9.86 32.62 3.82
C TYR A 64 8.40 32.96 4.13
N ALA A 65 8.07 33.38 5.35
CA ALA A 65 6.71 33.81 5.70
C ALA A 65 6.19 34.93 4.77
N ILE A 66 7.11 35.75 4.24
CA ILE A 66 6.81 36.85 3.32
C ILE A 66 6.32 36.34 1.95
N VAL A 67 6.89 35.25 1.45
CA VAL A 67 6.63 34.69 0.10
C VAL A 67 5.78 33.42 0.15
N GLN A 68 5.29 33.05 1.33
CA GLN A 68 4.61 31.78 1.57
C GLN A 68 3.34 31.61 0.74
N SER A 69 2.59 32.69 0.49
CA SER A 69 1.35 32.63 -0.30
C SER A 69 1.58 32.25 -1.76
N GLU A 70 2.74 32.58 -2.31
CA GLU A 70 3.11 32.29 -3.70
C GLU A 70 3.62 30.85 -3.84
N ILE A 71 4.44 30.39 -2.89
CA ILE A 71 5.07 29.07 -2.96
C ILE A 71 4.08 27.97 -2.53
N GLN A 72 3.26 28.25 -1.51
CA GLN A 72 2.39 27.29 -0.84
C GLN A 72 0.91 27.71 -0.91
N PRO A 73 0.31 27.75 -2.11
CA PRO A 73 -1.11 28.02 -2.27
C PRO A 73 -1.96 26.90 -1.66
N PRO A 74 -3.27 27.11 -1.44
CA PRO A 74 -4.13 26.16 -0.75
C PRO A 74 -4.12 24.74 -1.34
N PHE A 75 -4.08 24.58 -2.66
CA PHE A 75 -4.03 23.25 -3.29
C PHE A 75 -2.75 22.47 -2.93
N PHE A 76 -1.64 23.17 -2.73
CA PHE A 76 -0.36 22.58 -2.38
C PHE A 76 -0.37 22.11 -0.94
N VAL A 77 -0.97 22.89 -0.03
CA VAL A 77 -1.21 22.48 1.36
C VAL A 77 -2.08 21.24 1.44
N VAL A 78 -3.16 21.20 0.65
CA VAL A 78 -4.04 20.03 0.59
C VAL A 78 -3.27 18.81 0.08
N THR A 79 -2.44 18.97 -0.95
CA THR A 79 -1.53 17.91 -1.45
C THR A 79 -0.61 17.40 -0.34
N GLN A 80 0.05 18.30 0.39
CA GLN A 80 0.93 17.97 1.52
C GLN A 80 0.22 17.10 2.55
N ILE A 81 -0.98 17.50 2.99
CA ILE A 81 -1.75 16.78 4.00
C ILE A 81 -2.11 15.38 3.52
N PHE A 82 -2.72 15.24 2.34
CA PHE A 82 -3.13 13.94 1.82
C PHE A 82 -1.95 13.01 1.56
N TYR A 83 -0.85 13.54 1.00
CA TYR A 83 0.36 12.76 0.76
C TYR A 83 1.01 12.28 2.06
N THR A 84 1.06 13.13 3.09
CA THR A 84 1.59 12.75 4.41
C THR A 84 0.71 11.71 5.10
N LEU A 85 -0.62 11.81 5.00
CA LEU A 85 -1.53 10.80 5.54
C LEU A 85 -1.37 9.46 4.82
N GLY A 86 -1.27 9.47 3.49
CA GLY A 86 -0.95 8.26 2.71
C GLY A 86 0.39 7.67 3.13
N LEU A 87 1.47 8.47 3.11
CA LEU A 87 2.80 8.00 3.51
C LEU A 87 2.83 7.43 4.94
N THR A 88 2.06 8.01 5.86
CA THR A 88 1.92 7.51 7.24
C THR A 88 1.18 6.18 7.28
N GLY A 89 0.13 6.00 6.47
CA GLY A 89 -0.53 4.70 6.26
C GLY A 89 0.45 3.65 5.74
N LEU A 90 1.25 3.97 4.72
CA LEU A 90 2.29 3.06 4.24
C LEU A 90 3.28 2.65 5.35
N LEU A 91 3.76 3.60 6.16
CA LEU A 91 4.65 3.30 7.29
C LEU A 91 3.97 2.44 8.36
N LEU A 92 2.67 2.67 8.62
CA LEU A 92 1.87 1.84 9.50
C LEU A 92 1.74 0.41 8.96
N ALA A 93 1.49 0.24 7.66
CA ALA A 93 1.46 -1.07 7.02
C ALA A 93 2.79 -1.80 7.17
N VAL A 94 3.93 -1.13 6.97
CA VAL A 94 5.27 -1.71 7.21
C VAL A 94 5.41 -2.16 8.67
N LEU A 95 4.98 -1.35 9.62
CA LEU A 95 4.99 -1.72 11.04
C LEU A 95 4.11 -2.94 11.33
N LEU A 96 2.91 -3.00 10.77
CA LEU A 96 2.00 -4.14 10.92
C LEU A 96 2.59 -5.42 10.33
N ILE A 97 3.30 -5.33 9.19
CA ILE A 97 3.99 -6.46 8.57
C ILE A 97 5.16 -6.93 9.46
N LEU A 98 5.93 -6.00 10.04
CA LEU A 98 6.99 -6.36 10.99
C LEU A 98 6.44 -7.06 12.23
N ILE A 99 5.35 -6.55 12.80
CA ILE A 99 4.64 -7.19 13.90
C ILE A 99 4.18 -8.59 13.50
N TYR A 100 3.60 -8.72 12.30
CA TYR A 100 3.16 -10.01 11.76
C TYR A 100 4.28 -11.04 11.65
N VAL A 101 5.47 -10.65 11.19
CA VAL A 101 6.61 -11.57 11.03
C VAL A 101 7.28 -11.92 12.36
N LEU A 102 7.36 -10.98 13.31
CA LEU A 102 8.17 -11.13 14.52
C LEU A 102 7.40 -11.58 15.76
N CYS A 103 6.11 -11.22 15.88
CA CYS A 103 5.42 -11.21 17.17
C CYS A 103 4.03 -11.86 17.18
N ILE A 104 3.47 -12.25 16.03
CA ILE A 104 2.07 -12.64 15.96
C ILE A 104 1.85 -14.15 16.17
N ASP A 105 1.00 -14.46 17.15
CA ASP A 105 0.40 -15.78 17.34
C ASP A 105 -0.68 -16.07 16.28
N ASP A 106 -0.89 -17.37 16.00
CA ASP A 106 -1.82 -17.84 14.96
C ASP A 106 -3.24 -17.24 15.06
N PHE A 107 -3.72 -16.94 16.28
CA PHE A 107 -5.07 -16.39 16.50
C PHE A 107 -5.31 -15.01 15.89
N TYR A 108 -4.28 -14.15 15.81
CA TYR A 108 -4.44 -12.77 15.29
C TYR A 108 -4.07 -12.64 13.82
N ARG A 109 -3.58 -13.72 13.21
CA ARG A 109 -2.95 -13.72 11.89
C ARG A 109 -3.84 -13.18 10.77
N VAL A 110 -5.03 -13.75 10.62
CA VAL A 110 -6.02 -13.31 9.62
C VAL A 110 -6.41 -11.85 9.82
N ARG A 111 -6.56 -11.42 11.08
CA ARG A 111 -7.02 -10.08 11.42
C ARG A 111 -5.97 -9.03 11.04
N ILE A 112 -4.70 -9.26 11.35
CA ILE A 112 -3.61 -8.34 11.00
C ILE A 112 -3.48 -8.23 9.47
N LEU A 113 -3.44 -9.35 8.74
CA LEU A 113 -3.36 -9.33 7.26
C LEU A 113 -4.51 -8.55 6.63
N LYS A 114 -5.74 -8.75 7.14
CA LYS A 114 -6.92 -8.03 6.65
C LYS A 114 -6.81 -6.53 6.90
N TRP A 115 -6.39 -6.11 8.09
CA TRP A 115 -6.23 -4.69 8.42
C TRP A 115 -5.10 -4.04 7.65
N THR A 116 -3.95 -4.71 7.49
CA THR A 116 -2.84 -4.24 6.65
C THR A 116 -3.29 -4.03 5.19
N GLY A 117 -4.09 -4.96 4.64
CA GLY A 117 -4.61 -4.80 3.28
C GLY A 117 -5.57 -3.62 3.13
N ILE A 118 -6.48 -3.42 4.10
CA ILE A 118 -7.42 -2.28 4.11
C ILE A 118 -6.67 -0.96 4.28
N ASP A 119 -5.66 -0.93 5.16
CA ASP A 119 -4.80 0.22 5.42
C ASP A 119 -4.03 0.65 4.16
N LEU A 120 -3.38 -0.29 3.46
CA LEU A 120 -2.68 -0.02 2.19
C LEU A 120 -3.62 0.52 1.10
N ILE A 121 -4.84 -0.02 0.97
CA ILE A 121 -5.83 0.50 0.00
C ILE A 121 -6.26 1.92 0.37
N SER A 122 -6.46 2.20 1.66
CA SER A 122 -6.84 3.51 2.17
C SER A 122 -5.72 4.54 1.99
N SER A 123 -4.48 4.13 2.29
CA SER A 123 -3.24 4.89 2.02
C SER A 123 -3.12 5.25 0.54
N GLY A 124 -3.24 4.26 -0.34
CA GLY A 124 -3.14 4.46 -1.79
C GLY A 124 -4.23 5.40 -2.31
N ALA A 125 -5.44 5.37 -1.75
CA ALA A 125 -6.50 6.30 -2.11
C ALA A 125 -6.16 7.75 -1.69
N LEU A 126 -5.63 7.96 -0.49
CA LEU A 126 -5.18 9.28 -0.03
C LEU A 126 -4.00 9.80 -0.87
N GLY A 127 -3.02 8.94 -1.16
CA GLY A 127 -1.90 9.25 -2.06
C GLY A 127 -2.37 9.59 -3.47
N SER A 128 -3.37 8.86 -4.00
CA SER A 128 -3.97 9.15 -5.30
C SER A 128 -4.60 10.54 -5.34
N ILE A 129 -5.37 10.91 -4.30
CA ILE A 129 -5.99 12.24 -4.20
C ILE A 129 -4.90 13.32 -4.23
N ALA A 130 -3.83 13.16 -3.46
CA ALA A 130 -2.71 14.11 -3.46
C ALA A 130 -2.07 14.25 -4.85
N LEU A 131 -1.76 13.13 -5.52
CA LEU A 131 -1.14 13.13 -6.84
C LEU A 131 -2.05 13.73 -7.91
N ILE A 132 -3.37 13.51 -7.83
CA ILE A 132 -4.34 14.11 -8.77
C ILE A 132 -4.39 15.62 -8.56
N ILE A 133 -4.50 16.10 -7.32
CA ILE A 133 -4.55 17.53 -7.02
C ILE A 133 -3.27 18.21 -7.52
N PHE A 134 -2.10 17.66 -7.19
CA PHE A 134 -0.83 18.21 -7.66
C PHE A 134 -0.64 18.06 -9.16
N GLY A 135 -1.10 16.97 -9.77
CA GLY A 135 -1.01 16.77 -11.21
C GLY A 135 -1.86 17.75 -12.01
N VAL A 136 -3.02 18.16 -11.47
CA VAL A 136 -3.91 19.13 -12.13
C VAL A 136 -3.45 20.57 -11.94
N TYR A 137 -3.05 20.95 -10.71
CA TYR A 137 -2.73 22.34 -10.37
C TYR A 137 -1.23 22.66 -10.38
N GLY A 138 -0.35 21.67 -10.27
CA GLY A 138 1.10 21.86 -10.19
C GLY A 138 1.75 22.29 -11.51
N ASP A 139 1.10 22.03 -12.65
CA ASP A 139 1.49 22.52 -13.98
C ASP A 139 0.60 23.68 -14.47
N ALA A 140 -0.22 24.24 -13.59
CA ALA A 140 -1.10 25.34 -13.96
C ALA A 140 -0.28 26.62 -14.21
N ARG A 141 -0.71 27.41 -15.21
CA ARG A 141 -0.01 28.63 -15.67
C ARG A 141 0.08 29.73 -14.61
N ASP A 142 -0.76 29.65 -13.60
CA ASP A 142 -0.93 30.61 -12.51
C ASP A 142 -0.15 30.22 -11.25
N TYR A 143 0.47 29.04 -11.19
CA TYR A 143 1.17 28.60 -9.98
C TYR A 143 2.62 29.10 -9.88
N MET A 144 3.43 28.94 -10.93
CA MET A 144 4.86 29.28 -10.89
C MET A 144 5.26 30.23 -12.03
N PRO A 145 6.22 31.16 -11.79
CA PRO A 145 6.76 31.98 -12.86
C PRO A 145 7.56 31.09 -13.81
N ASP A 146 7.59 31.47 -15.09
CA ASP A 146 8.20 30.65 -16.15
C ASP A 146 7.55 29.27 -16.31
N TRP A 147 6.21 29.19 -16.15
CA TRP A 147 5.41 27.96 -16.30
C TRP A 147 5.70 27.15 -17.57
N GLU A 148 6.11 27.79 -18.67
CA GLU A 148 6.49 27.12 -19.92
C GLU A 148 7.67 26.15 -19.77
N ASN A 149 8.51 26.36 -18.74
CA ASN A 149 9.68 25.53 -18.45
C ASN A 149 9.52 24.75 -17.14
N ASN A 150 8.29 24.65 -16.62
CA ASN A 150 8.00 23.86 -15.43
C ASN A 150 7.88 22.39 -15.82
N TYR A 151 8.89 21.59 -15.47
CA TYR A 151 8.86 20.15 -15.71
C TYR A 151 8.62 19.42 -14.40
N ILE A 152 7.60 18.57 -14.40
CA ILE A 152 7.34 17.64 -13.31
C ILE A 152 8.55 16.72 -13.12
N SER A 153 9.04 16.65 -11.89
CA SER A 153 10.26 15.92 -11.55
C SER A 153 10.04 14.40 -11.48
N TRP A 154 11.14 13.65 -11.47
CA TRP A 154 11.12 12.20 -11.30
C TRP A 154 10.47 11.75 -9.98
N SER A 155 10.53 12.56 -8.92
CA SER A 155 9.93 12.19 -7.63
C SER A 155 8.41 12.11 -7.69
N PHE A 156 7.77 12.93 -8.52
CA PHE A 156 6.32 12.80 -8.78
C PHE A 156 5.99 11.48 -9.47
N GLY A 157 6.79 11.08 -10.47
CA GLY A 157 6.66 9.79 -11.14
C GLY A 157 6.83 8.61 -10.18
N LEU A 158 7.81 8.68 -9.27
CA LEU A 158 8.00 7.67 -8.21
C LEU A 158 6.80 7.63 -7.25
N GLY A 159 6.22 8.77 -6.90
CA GLY A 159 4.99 8.84 -6.09
C GLY A 159 3.82 8.12 -6.75
N PHE A 160 3.62 8.32 -8.06
CA PHE A 160 2.59 7.63 -8.84
C PHE A 160 2.79 6.12 -8.88
N VAL A 161 4.01 5.66 -9.15
CA VAL A 161 4.35 4.23 -9.11
C VAL A 161 4.12 3.66 -7.70
N GLY A 162 4.51 4.39 -6.66
CA GLY A 162 4.30 4.00 -5.27
C GLY A 162 2.84 3.75 -4.94
N VAL A 163 1.95 4.67 -5.32
CA VAL A 163 0.50 4.54 -5.10
C VAL A 163 -0.09 3.32 -5.84
N ILE A 164 0.36 3.03 -7.06
CA ILE A 164 -0.07 1.82 -7.78
C ILE A 164 0.37 0.56 -7.03
N LEU A 165 1.62 0.53 -6.55
CA LEU A 165 2.15 -0.60 -5.80
C LEU A 165 1.41 -0.78 -4.47
N GLU A 166 0.98 0.30 -3.80
CA GLU A 166 0.15 0.24 -2.60
C GLU A 166 -1.19 -0.45 -2.87
N PHE A 167 -1.88 -0.13 -3.97
CA PHE A 167 -3.12 -0.81 -4.33
C PHE A 167 -2.92 -2.30 -4.64
N ILE A 168 -1.87 -2.63 -5.40
CA ILE A 168 -1.54 -4.03 -5.71
C ILE A 168 -1.25 -4.79 -4.43
N ALA A 169 -0.39 -4.26 -3.56
CA ALA A 169 -0.03 -4.87 -2.29
C ALA A 169 -1.27 -5.02 -1.39
N GLY A 170 -2.07 -3.97 -1.24
CA GLY A 170 -3.29 -4.00 -0.44
C GLY A 170 -4.30 -5.06 -0.92
N ALA A 171 -4.50 -5.18 -2.24
CA ALA A 171 -5.35 -6.22 -2.83
C ALA A 171 -4.81 -7.63 -2.53
N LEU A 172 -3.50 -7.85 -2.67
CA LEU A 172 -2.87 -9.13 -2.35
C LEU A 172 -3.04 -9.50 -0.87
N PHE A 173 -2.82 -8.56 0.05
CA PHE A 173 -3.04 -8.80 1.49
C PHE A 173 -4.50 -9.14 1.83
N VAL A 174 -5.47 -8.48 1.20
CA VAL A 174 -6.89 -8.83 1.38
C VAL A 174 -7.19 -10.23 0.84
N VAL A 175 -6.65 -10.61 -0.32
CA VAL A 175 -6.84 -11.95 -0.88
C VAL A 175 -6.22 -13.01 0.02
N GLU A 176 -4.98 -12.81 0.46
CA GLU A 176 -4.30 -13.71 1.39
C GLU A 176 -5.07 -13.86 2.71
N SER A 177 -5.58 -12.76 3.27
CA SER A 177 -6.41 -12.82 4.48
C SER A 177 -7.67 -13.67 4.28
N ARG A 178 -8.30 -13.61 3.10
CA ARG A 178 -9.48 -14.42 2.76
C ARG A 178 -9.14 -15.89 2.59
N ILE A 179 -8.02 -16.19 1.94
CA ILE A 179 -7.55 -17.57 1.75
C ILE A 179 -7.24 -18.19 3.11
N LEU A 180 -6.51 -17.48 3.97
CA LEU A 180 -6.15 -17.97 5.29
C LEU A 180 -7.38 -18.19 6.18
N ASN A 181 -8.31 -17.23 6.20
CA ASN A 181 -9.56 -17.38 6.95
C ASN A 181 -10.38 -18.62 6.51
N ARG A 182 -10.41 -18.92 5.21
CA ARG A 182 -11.09 -20.13 4.69
C ARG A 182 -10.39 -21.41 5.15
N LYS A 183 -9.06 -21.42 5.23
CA LYS A 183 -8.28 -22.56 5.73
C LYS A 183 -8.55 -22.81 7.22
N GLU A 184 -8.56 -21.75 8.03
CA GLU A 184 -8.88 -21.86 9.47
C GLU A 184 -10.29 -22.40 9.71
N ILE A 185 -11.30 -21.89 9.00
CA ILE A 185 -12.68 -22.41 9.09
C ILE A 185 -12.77 -23.88 8.63
N ALA A 186 -12.04 -24.27 7.58
CA ALA A 186 -12.03 -25.66 7.11
C ALA A 186 -11.40 -26.61 8.14
N LEU A 187 -10.29 -26.21 8.77
CA LEU A 187 -9.65 -26.95 9.84
C LEU A 187 -10.57 -27.05 11.06
N GLU A 188 -11.16 -25.93 11.49
CA GLU A 188 -12.11 -25.90 12.60
C GLU A 188 -13.32 -26.79 12.34
N ASN A 189 -13.82 -26.90 11.11
CA ASN A 189 -14.91 -27.82 10.75
C ASN A 189 -14.48 -29.29 10.70
N GLN A 190 -13.20 -29.58 10.46
CA GLN A 190 -12.67 -30.95 10.39
C GLN A 190 -12.48 -31.56 11.79
N TYR A 191 -12.00 -30.79 12.77
CA TYR A 191 -11.84 -31.25 14.15
C TYR A 191 -13.12 -31.80 14.83
N PRO A 192 -14.32 -31.19 14.72
CA PRO A 192 -15.54 -31.73 15.31
C PRO A 192 -16.02 -32.99 14.58
N MET A 193 -15.75 -33.12 13.28
CA MET A 193 -16.06 -34.34 12.52
C MET A 193 -15.19 -35.50 13.00
N GLU A 194 -13.88 -35.26 13.21
CA GLU A 194 -12.98 -36.27 13.76
C GLU A 194 -13.34 -36.65 15.19
N LYS A 195 -13.69 -35.69 16.06
CA LYS A 195 -14.19 -35.98 17.42
C LYS A 195 -15.50 -36.78 17.41
N ARG A 196 -16.43 -36.46 16.50
CA ARG A 196 -17.68 -37.23 16.32
C ARG A 196 -17.40 -38.64 15.82
N ALA A 197 -16.50 -38.79 14.84
CA ALA A 197 -16.10 -40.10 14.32
C ALA A 197 -15.35 -40.94 15.37
N ALA A 198 -14.49 -40.35 16.19
CA ALA A 198 -13.82 -41.02 17.29
C ALA A 198 -14.82 -41.49 18.35
N MET A 199 -15.78 -40.65 18.73
CA MET A 199 -16.85 -41.00 19.67
C MET A 199 -17.76 -42.11 19.12
N GLU A 200 -18.10 -42.07 17.83
CA GLU A 200 -18.89 -43.10 17.17
C GLU A 200 -18.13 -44.44 17.08
N SER A 201 -16.84 -44.40 16.76
CA SER A 201 -15.96 -45.58 16.78
C SER A 201 -15.85 -46.21 18.18
N GLU A 202 -15.72 -45.39 19.23
CA GLU A 202 -15.69 -45.86 20.62
C GLU A 202 -17.03 -46.45 21.08
N ALA A 203 -18.16 -45.89 20.65
CA ALA A 203 -19.49 -46.40 20.96
C ALA A 203 -19.81 -47.73 20.24
N ILE A 204 -19.28 -47.89 19.01
CA ILE A 204 -19.45 -49.10 18.20
C ILE A 204 -18.58 -50.26 18.73
N HIS A 205 -17.40 -49.97 19.26
CA HIS A 205 -16.44 -50.97 19.74
C HIS A 205 -16.98 -51.98 20.78
N PRO A 206 -17.76 -51.59 21.82
CA PRO A 206 -18.38 -52.52 22.75
C PRO A 206 -19.61 -53.23 22.15
N ILE A 207 -20.34 -52.62 21.21
CA ILE A 207 -21.49 -53.27 20.55
C ILE A 207 -21.03 -54.49 19.74
N TYR A 208 -19.98 -54.35 18.93
CA TYR A 208 -19.40 -55.49 18.22
C TYR A 208 -18.80 -56.54 19.17
N ARG A 209 -18.23 -56.12 20.30
CA ARG A 209 -17.71 -57.04 21.33
C ARG A 209 -18.84 -57.87 21.97
N ILE A 210 -19.98 -57.25 22.29
CA ILE A 210 -21.17 -57.93 22.86
C ILE A 210 -21.83 -58.86 21.83
N SER A 211 -21.95 -58.44 20.56
CA SER A 211 -22.47 -59.31 19.50
C SER A 211 -21.61 -60.56 19.27
N SER A 212 -20.28 -60.48 19.46
CA SER A 212 -19.39 -61.65 19.37
C SER A 212 -19.54 -62.63 20.55
N LEU A 213 -19.95 -62.14 21.72
CA LEU A 213 -20.20 -62.95 22.93
C LEU A 213 -21.62 -63.56 22.95
N GLY A 214 -22.59 -62.94 22.29
CA GLY A 214 -23.98 -63.40 22.23
C GLY A 214 -24.29 -64.51 21.20
N ILE A 215 -23.32 -64.91 20.36
CA ILE A 215 -23.54 -65.95 19.31
C ILE A 215 -23.29 -67.37 19.84
N HIS A 216 -22.82 -67.53 21.09
CA HIS A 216 -22.46 -68.86 21.62
C HIS A 216 -23.53 -69.59 22.47
N ASP A 217 -24.68 -68.97 22.74
CA ASP A 217 -25.66 -69.48 23.73
C ASP A 217 -27.04 -69.90 23.17
N SER A 218 -27.14 -70.27 21.89
CA SER A 218 -28.38 -70.83 21.31
C SER A 218 -28.21 -72.25 20.77
N LYS A 219 -27.75 -73.18 21.63
CA LYS A 219 -27.87 -74.63 21.40
C LYS A 219 -28.04 -75.39 22.73
N SER A 220 -29.21 -75.30 23.35
CA SER A 220 -29.73 -76.36 24.22
C SER A 220 -31.12 -76.01 24.73
N MET A 221 -32.17 -76.43 24.01
CA MET A 221 -33.38 -76.96 24.65
C MET A 221 -34.31 -77.55 23.59
N THR A 222 -34.44 -78.87 23.53
CA THR A 222 -35.69 -79.59 23.20
C THR A 222 -35.46 -81.08 23.34
N SER A 223 -35.73 -81.59 24.54
CA SER A 223 -36.04 -83.00 24.80
C SER A 223 -37.39 -83.01 25.48
N VAL A 224 -38.45 -83.43 24.78
CA VAL A 224 -39.72 -83.79 25.41
C VAL A 224 -40.23 -85.09 24.80
N HIS A 225 -40.15 -86.09 25.68
CA HIS A 225 -40.72 -87.42 25.76
C HIS A 225 -41.98 -87.75 24.95
N HIS A 226 -41.99 -88.99 24.47
CA HIS A 226 -43.09 -89.71 23.85
C HIS A 226 -43.49 -90.87 24.80
N PHE A 227 -44.77 -91.00 25.15
CA PHE A 227 -45.49 -92.23 25.59
C PHE A 227 -46.93 -91.85 26.02
N PRO A 228 -47.91 -92.78 26.02
CA PRO A 228 -48.06 -94.02 25.27
C PRO A 228 -49.11 -93.94 24.13
#